data_AF-A0A855Y7H1-F1
#
_entry.id   AF-A0A855Y7H1-F1
#
_cell.length_a   1.000
_cell.length_b   1.000
_cell.length_c   1.000
_cell.angle_alpha   90.00
_cell.angle_beta   90.00
_cell.angle_gamma   90.00
#
_symmetry.space_group_name_H-M   'P 1'
#
loop_
_entity.id
_entity.type
_entity.pdbx_description
1 polymer ?
#
loop_
_entity_poly.entity_id
_entity_poly.type
_entity_poly.pdbx_seq_one_letter_code
_entity_poly.pdbx_strand_id
1 'polypeptide(L)'
;MSLKEKLILIKENGYQAPPDTFQLIQEMMVNIGSLDAQLRDDLIYTTLSNWIPDNTLTVNELEQLLPVVLDNKHLLFRIGETNTDAVFTRSFSMLVIPLLLMRHRESPYLSREHIHQIKENVFYNVHKERDYRGYDEEKGWAHAIAHAADALDELAQCSELDKNDLLTILDLVYEKMTITDRVYSDGEDERMVKSIISVLNRKILSQNYVEQWIQRFGDVEKNPEFLPAFRQKNNKKTF
;
A
#
# COMPACT_ATOMS: atom_id res chain seq x y z
N MET A 1 -28.25 10.48 7.17
CA MET A 1 -27.25 10.73 6.12
C MET A 1 -26.35 9.51 6.06
N SER A 2 -26.21 8.92 4.87
CA SER A 2 -25.30 7.82 4.59
C SER A 2 -23.84 8.27 4.72
N LEU A 3 -22.91 7.32 4.91
CA LEU A 3 -21.47 7.61 4.92
C LEU A 3 -21.04 8.40 3.68
N LYS A 4 -21.51 7.98 2.49
CA LYS A 4 -21.17 8.62 1.22
C LYS A 4 -21.59 10.10 1.18
N GLU A 5 -22.81 10.41 1.60
CA GLU A 5 -23.29 11.80 1.69
C GLU A 5 -22.47 12.64 2.68
N LYS A 6 -22.10 12.08 3.85
CA LYS A 6 -21.24 12.77 4.82
C LYS A 6 -19.87 13.12 4.21
N LEU A 7 -19.24 12.17 3.52
CA LEU A 7 -17.92 12.36 2.92
C LEU A 7 -17.94 13.30 1.71
N ILE A 8 -19.03 13.35 0.95
CA ILE A 8 -19.22 14.37 -0.10
C ILE A 8 -19.21 15.77 0.50
N LEU A 9 -19.94 16.01 1.59
CA LEU A 9 -19.95 17.32 2.27
C LEU A 9 -18.57 17.68 2.83
N ILE A 10 -17.83 16.71 3.38
CA ILE A 10 -16.44 16.92 3.85
C ILE A 10 -15.54 17.31 2.69
N LYS A 11 -15.62 16.63 1.55
CA LYS A 11 -14.87 16.97 0.33
C LYS A 11 -15.21 18.38 -0.17
N GLU A 12 -16.49 18.73 -0.22
CA GLU A 12 -16.96 20.06 -0.65
C GLU A 12 -16.51 21.18 0.30
N ASN A 13 -16.35 20.88 1.59
CA ASN A 13 -15.87 21.82 2.59
C ASN A 13 -14.33 21.75 2.81
N GLY A 14 -13.58 21.25 1.81
CA GLY A 14 -12.11 21.24 1.84
C GLY A 14 -11.51 20.33 2.91
N TYR A 15 -12.14 19.17 3.15
CA TYR A 15 -11.71 18.16 4.12
C TYR A 15 -11.65 18.64 5.58
N GLN A 16 -12.43 19.67 5.95
CA GLN A 16 -12.56 20.06 7.35
C GLN A 16 -13.15 18.92 8.20
N ALA A 17 -12.45 18.58 9.27
CA ALA A 17 -12.77 17.46 10.13
C ALA A 17 -13.91 17.81 11.11
N PRO A 18 -14.98 16.99 11.23
CA PRO A 18 -16.07 17.24 12.16
C PRO A 18 -15.68 16.89 13.61
N PRO A 19 -16.46 17.31 14.63
CA PRO A 19 -16.17 17.00 16.03
C PRO A 19 -16.07 15.49 16.35
N ASP A 20 -16.77 14.64 15.60
CA ASP A 20 -16.83 13.19 15.72
C ASP A 20 -15.91 12.46 14.73
N THR A 21 -14.81 13.10 14.31
CA THR A 21 -13.87 12.61 13.28
C THR A 21 -13.47 11.14 13.47
N PHE A 22 -13.08 10.73 14.68
CA PHE A 22 -12.61 9.36 14.91
C PHE A 22 -13.72 8.31 14.75
N GLN A 23 -14.95 8.62 15.18
CA GLN A 23 -16.09 7.74 14.96
C GLN A 23 -16.39 7.59 13.46
N LEU A 24 -16.26 8.67 12.70
CA LEU A 24 -16.41 8.63 11.26
C LEU A 24 -15.30 7.81 10.59
N ILE A 25 -14.05 7.89 11.08
CA ILE A 25 -12.95 7.03 10.62
C ILE A 25 -13.25 5.55 10.89
N GLN A 26 -13.81 5.21 12.05
CA GLN A 26 -14.23 3.83 12.32
C GLN A 26 -15.31 3.35 11.33
N GLU A 27 -16.29 4.21 10.99
CA GLU A 27 -17.30 3.94 9.95
C GLU A 27 -16.65 3.76 8.56
N MET A 28 -15.65 4.57 8.23
CA MET A 28 -14.87 4.46 7.00
C MET A 28 -14.07 3.16 6.93
N MET A 29 -13.42 2.73 8.02
CA MET A 29 -12.66 1.47 8.06
C MET A 29 -13.57 0.25 7.83
N VAL A 30 -14.79 0.26 8.39
CA VAL A 30 -15.80 -0.79 8.10
C VAL A 30 -16.16 -0.85 6.60
N ASN A 31 -16.07 0.27 5.89
CA ASN A 31 -16.41 0.38 4.47
C ASN A 31 -15.17 0.50 3.54
N ILE A 32 -13.96 0.25 4.05
CA ILE A 32 -12.70 0.50 3.34
C ILE A 32 -12.55 -0.33 2.06
N GLY A 33 -13.28 -1.45 1.96
CA GLY A 33 -13.33 -2.33 0.80
C GLY A 33 -14.62 -2.24 -0.01
N SER A 34 -15.37 -1.13 0.09
CA SER A 34 -16.63 -0.96 -0.65
C SER A 34 -16.45 -1.20 -2.16
N LEU A 35 -17.45 -1.82 -2.80
CA LEU A 35 -17.48 -2.02 -4.26
C LEU A 35 -17.86 -0.73 -5.01
N ASP A 36 -18.40 0.26 -4.31
CA ASP A 36 -18.59 1.61 -4.84
C ASP A 36 -17.23 2.32 -4.86
N ALA A 37 -16.60 2.35 -6.03
CA ALA A 37 -15.28 2.95 -6.24
C ALA A 37 -15.24 4.44 -5.84
N GLN A 38 -16.33 5.18 -6.03
CA GLN A 38 -16.38 6.57 -5.60
C GLN A 38 -16.35 6.68 -4.07
N LEU A 39 -17.09 5.80 -3.37
CA LEU A 39 -17.06 5.77 -1.91
C LEU A 39 -15.68 5.38 -1.39
N ARG A 40 -15.07 4.35 -1.98
CA ARG A 40 -13.80 3.78 -1.52
C ARG A 40 -12.61 4.70 -1.82
N ASP A 41 -12.47 5.17 -3.06
CA ASP A 41 -11.27 5.81 -3.58
C ASP A 41 -11.35 7.34 -3.41
N ASP A 42 -12.40 7.94 -3.99
CA ASP A 42 -12.56 9.39 -4.08
C ASP A 42 -12.99 10.05 -2.77
N LEU A 43 -13.55 9.26 -1.86
CA LEU A 43 -14.14 9.71 -0.60
C LEU A 43 -13.41 9.14 0.61
N ILE A 44 -13.49 7.84 0.90
CA ILE A 44 -12.87 7.24 2.10
C ILE A 44 -11.36 7.45 2.08
N TYR A 45 -10.66 6.91 1.08
CA TYR A 45 -9.20 6.99 1.05
C TYR A 45 -8.72 8.45 0.98
N THR A 46 -9.34 9.26 0.12
CA THR A 46 -8.95 10.67 -0.01
C THR A 46 -9.20 11.47 1.28
N THR A 47 -10.25 11.16 2.04
CA THR A 47 -10.48 11.80 3.35
C THR A 47 -9.41 11.37 4.36
N LEU A 48 -9.09 10.08 4.42
CA LEU A 48 -8.01 9.57 5.28
C LEU A 48 -6.65 10.19 4.93
N SER A 49 -6.36 10.38 3.64
CA SER A 49 -5.08 10.96 3.19
C SER A 49 -4.95 12.45 3.48
N ASN A 50 -6.06 13.17 3.66
CA ASN A 50 -6.06 14.55 4.18
C ASN A 50 -5.96 14.56 5.71
N TRP A 51 -6.60 13.64 6.42
CA TRP A 51 -6.70 13.72 7.87
C TRP A 51 -5.52 13.14 8.64
N ILE A 52 -4.98 12.00 8.20
CA ILE A 52 -3.94 11.29 8.96
C ILE A 52 -2.61 12.06 8.92
N PRO A 53 -2.08 12.48 7.75
CA PRO A 53 -0.83 13.25 7.70
C PRO A 53 -0.94 14.65 8.34
N ASP A 54 -2.08 15.33 8.22
CA ASP A 54 -2.25 16.73 8.64
C ASP A 54 -2.54 16.91 10.16
N ASN A 55 -2.24 15.91 10.99
CA ASN A 55 -2.44 15.96 12.45
C ASN A 55 -3.90 16.14 12.92
N THR A 56 -4.89 15.81 12.09
CA THR A 56 -6.31 15.88 12.48
C THR A 56 -6.64 14.91 13.61
N LEU A 57 -5.99 13.74 13.63
CA LEU A 57 -6.14 12.75 14.70
C LEU A 57 -5.11 12.96 15.81
N THR A 58 -5.53 12.70 17.04
CA THR A 58 -4.63 12.59 18.18
C THR A 58 -3.80 11.31 18.12
N VAL A 59 -2.67 11.28 18.84
CA VAL A 59 -1.83 10.07 18.97
C VAL A 59 -2.64 8.88 19.49
N ASN A 60 -3.48 9.08 20.51
CA ASN A 60 -4.31 8.02 21.08
C ASN A 60 -5.30 7.43 20.05
N GLU A 61 -5.87 8.26 19.18
CA GLU A 61 -6.76 7.79 18.10
C GLU A 61 -5.98 7.01 17.03
N LEU A 62 -4.77 7.46 16.67
CA LEU A 62 -3.89 6.74 15.74
C LEU A 62 -3.46 5.38 16.32
N GLU A 63 -3.15 5.32 17.61
CA GLU A 63 -2.82 4.07 18.32
C GLU A 63 -4.01 3.11 18.37
N GLN A 64 -5.24 3.62 18.51
CA GLN A 64 -6.45 2.81 18.43
C GLN A 64 -6.80 2.35 17.01
N LEU A 65 -6.45 3.14 15.99
CA LEU A 65 -6.67 2.79 14.57
C LEU A 65 -5.73 1.69 14.10
N LEU A 66 -4.47 1.70 14.57
CA LEU A 66 -3.44 0.76 14.15
C LEU A 66 -3.86 -0.73 14.24
N PRO A 67 -4.36 -1.26 15.37
CA PRO A 67 -4.75 -2.66 15.45
C PRO A 67 -5.94 -3.01 14.55
N VAL A 68 -6.81 -2.04 14.21
CA VAL A 68 -7.92 -2.24 13.27
C VAL A 68 -7.35 -2.44 11.86
N VAL A 69 -6.46 -1.55 11.41
CA VAL A 69 -5.85 -1.62 10.07
C VAL A 69 -5.13 -2.95 9.86
N LEU A 70 -4.39 -3.45 10.86
CA LEU A 70 -3.56 -4.63 10.74
C LEU A 70 -4.29 -5.98 10.92
N ASP A 71 -5.59 -5.99 11.24
CA ASP A 71 -6.28 -7.22 11.63
C ASP A 71 -6.66 -8.16 10.45
N ASN A 72 -7.27 -9.30 10.80
CA ASN A 72 -7.77 -10.31 9.87
C ASN A 72 -9.07 -9.91 9.14
N LYS A 73 -9.64 -8.74 9.44
CA LYS A 73 -10.82 -8.16 8.78
C LYS A 73 -10.44 -7.03 7.83
N HIS A 74 -9.20 -6.55 7.88
CA HIS A 74 -8.66 -5.45 7.08
C HIS A 74 -7.43 -5.94 6.30
N LEU A 75 -6.21 -5.56 6.70
CA LEU A 75 -4.97 -5.89 5.96
C LEU A 75 -4.82 -7.37 5.63
N LEU A 76 -5.26 -8.28 6.50
CA LEU A 76 -5.12 -9.73 6.27
C LEU A 76 -6.43 -10.40 5.82
N PHE A 77 -7.44 -9.62 5.44
CA PHE A 77 -8.75 -10.15 5.07
C PHE A 77 -8.67 -11.10 3.87
N ARG A 78 -8.84 -12.41 4.15
CA ARG A 78 -8.82 -13.50 3.17
C ARG A 78 -7.60 -13.46 2.25
N ILE A 79 -6.45 -13.12 2.83
CA ILE A 79 -5.18 -13.02 2.11
C ILE A 79 -4.87 -14.33 1.36
N GLY A 80 -4.47 -14.21 0.09
CA GLY A 80 -4.19 -15.33 -0.81
C GLY A 80 -5.36 -15.75 -1.70
N GLU A 81 -6.58 -15.29 -1.44
CA GLU A 81 -7.68 -15.43 -2.41
C GLU A 81 -7.42 -14.58 -3.67
N THR A 82 -7.79 -15.12 -4.84
CA THR A 82 -7.68 -14.45 -6.13
C THR A 82 -9.04 -14.25 -6.76
N ASN A 83 -9.23 -13.18 -7.53
CA ASN A 83 -10.46 -12.90 -8.28
C ASN A 83 -11.72 -12.78 -7.38
N THR A 84 -11.54 -12.45 -6.10
CA THR A 84 -12.64 -12.15 -5.17
C THR A 84 -12.65 -10.68 -4.78
N ASP A 85 -13.80 -10.20 -4.32
CA ASP A 85 -13.95 -8.82 -3.85
C ASP A 85 -13.19 -8.54 -2.55
N ALA A 86 -12.66 -9.58 -1.89
CA ALA A 86 -11.84 -9.42 -0.70
C ALA A 86 -10.56 -8.60 -0.96
N VAL A 87 -10.10 -8.51 -2.21
CA VAL A 87 -8.92 -7.72 -2.57
C VAL A 87 -9.08 -6.25 -2.20
N PHE A 88 -10.27 -5.67 -2.38
CA PHE A 88 -10.50 -4.25 -2.13
C PHE A 88 -10.29 -3.90 -0.66
N THR A 89 -10.82 -4.72 0.25
CA THR A 89 -10.64 -4.51 1.71
C THR A 89 -9.17 -4.55 2.10
N ARG A 90 -8.44 -5.62 1.78
CA ARG A 90 -7.05 -5.76 2.22
C ARG A 90 -6.11 -4.79 1.53
N SER A 91 -6.37 -4.49 0.26
CA SER A 91 -5.56 -3.55 -0.52
C SER A 91 -5.73 -2.11 -0.05
N PHE A 92 -6.96 -1.64 0.21
CA PHE A 92 -7.16 -0.29 0.73
C PHE A 92 -6.75 -0.17 2.19
N SER A 93 -6.83 -1.26 2.97
CA SER A 93 -6.25 -1.30 4.32
C SER A 93 -4.72 -1.15 4.27
N MET A 94 -4.03 -1.82 3.33
CA MET A 94 -2.61 -1.61 3.08
C MET A 94 -2.30 -0.15 2.76
N LEU A 95 -3.13 0.51 1.96
CA LEU A 95 -2.93 1.90 1.53
C LEU A 95 -3.08 2.94 2.68
N VAL A 96 -3.67 2.56 3.81
CA VAL A 96 -3.69 3.40 5.03
C VAL A 96 -2.33 3.41 5.74
N ILE A 97 -1.55 2.33 5.64
CA ILE A 97 -0.26 2.17 6.34
C ILE A 97 0.74 3.27 5.95
N PRO A 98 0.95 3.61 4.65
CA PRO A 98 1.71 4.78 4.25
C PRO A 98 1.34 6.06 4.99
N LEU A 99 0.05 6.32 5.19
CA LEU A 99 -0.41 7.55 5.87
C LEU A 99 0.06 7.60 7.33
N LEU A 100 -0.03 6.46 8.03
CA LEU A 100 0.43 6.32 9.42
C LEU A 100 1.95 6.48 9.51
N LEU A 101 2.70 5.91 8.57
CA LEU A 101 4.16 5.98 8.53
C LEU A 101 4.64 7.39 8.16
N MET A 102 4.02 8.07 7.19
CA MET A 102 4.28 9.49 6.90
C MET A 102 4.06 10.34 8.14
N ARG A 103 2.91 10.17 8.81
CA ARG A 103 2.58 10.87 10.05
C ARG A 103 3.61 10.61 11.16
N HIS A 104 4.12 9.39 11.27
CA HIS A 104 5.17 9.04 12.22
C HIS A 104 6.53 9.65 11.86
N ARG A 105 6.93 9.65 10.58
CA ARG A 105 8.21 10.24 10.17
C ARG A 105 8.24 11.76 10.36
N GLU A 106 7.11 12.43 10.15
CA GLU A 106 7.00 13.88 10.40
C GLU A 106 7.00 14.20 11.90
N SER A 107 6.22 13.46 12.70
CA SER A 107 6.15 13.64 14.15
C SER A 107 6.04 12.27 14.84
N PRO A 108 7.16 11.70 15.31
CA PRO A 108 7.19 10.34 15.86
C PRO A 108 6.20 10.10 17.00
N TYR A 109 5.31 9.13 16.81
CA TYR A 109 4.37 8.66 17.84
C TYR A 109 4.34 7.12 18.03
N LEU A 110 4.62 6.34 16.98
CA LEU A 110 4.75 4.89 17.06
C LEU A 110 6.03 4.48 17.81
N SER A 111 5.94 3.45 18.64
CA SER A 111 7.12 2.81 19.22
C SER A 111 7.82 1.90 18.20
N ARG A 112 9.05 1.48 18.52
CA ARG A 112 9.77 0.51 17.69
C ARG A 112 9.00 -0.81 17.53
N GLU A 113 8.34 -1.26 18.59
CA GLU A 113 7.50 -2.45 18.59
C GLU A 113 6.31 -2.30 17.65
N HIS A 114 5.65 -1.13 17.62
CA HIS A 114 4.58 -0.86 16.67
C HIS A 114 5.08 -0.84 15.22
N ILE A 115 6.23 -0.21 14.93
CA ILE A 115 6.82 -0.24 13.57
C ILE A 115 7.16 -1.67 13.15
N HIS A 116 7.72 -2.48 14.06
CA HIS A 116 8.01 -3.88 13.78
C HIS A 116 6.72 -4.69 13.56
N GLN A 117 5.66 -4.43 14.31
CA GLN A 117 4.36 -5.06 14.08
C GLN A 117 3.79 -4.71 12.70
N ILE A 118 3.86 -3.44 12.28
CA ILE A 118 3.45 -3.01 10.94
C ILE A 118 4.27 -3.76 9.89
N LYS A 119 5.60 -3.72 10.02
CA LYS A 119 6.55 -4.37 9.11
C LYS A 119 6.24 -5.85 8.92
N GLU A 120 6.09 -6.62 10.00
CA GLU A 120 5.81 -8.07 9.91
C GLU A 120 4.47 -8.35 9.20
N ASN A 121 3.42 -7.57 9.48
CA ASN A 121 2.13 -7.73 8.82
C ASN A 121 2.16 -7.32 7.34
N VAL A 122 2.87 -6.25 6.99
CA VAL A 122 3.08 -5.83 5.60
C VAL A 122 3.87 -6.91 4.86
N PHE A 123 5.00 -7.37 5.37
CA PHE A 123 5.81 -8.40 4.73
C PHE A 123 5.02 -9.69 4.53
N TYR A 124 4.27 -10.11 5.55
CA TYR A 124 3.39 -11.27 5.43
C TYR A 124 2.32 -11.08 4.36
N ASN A 125 1.63 -9.92 4.34
CA ASN A 125 0.64 -9.62 3.32
C ASN A 125 1.27 -9.66 1.91
N VAL A 126 2.36 -8.93 1.68
CA VAL A 126 3.03 -8.90 0.37
C VAL A 126 3.42 -10.31 -0.05
N HIS A 127 4.09 -11.07 0.81
CA HIS A 127 4.50 -12.42 0.49
C HIS A 127 3.31 -13.35 0.19
N LYS A 128 2.17 -13.19 0.87
CA LYS A 128 0.98 -14.04 0.68
C LYS A 128 0.00 -13.55 -0.39
N GLU A 129 0.12 -12.32 -0.86
CA GLU A 129 -0.79 -11.77 -1.88
C GLU A 129 -0.63 -12.54 -3.19
N ARG A 130 -1.77 -12.88 -3.79
CA ARG A 130 -1.89 -13.62 -5.06
C ARG A 130 -2.83 -12.93 -6.05
N ASP A 131 -3.59 -11.93 -5.62
CA ASP A 131 -4.42 -11.10 -6.50
C ASP A 131 -3.60 -9.93 -7.03
N TYR A 132 -3.28 -10.00 -8.32
CA TYR A 132 -2.45 -9.03 -9.02
C TYR A 132 -3.26 -8.11 -9.92
N ARG A 133 -4.58 -7.99 -9.70
CA ARG A 133 -5.43 -7.06 -10.46
C ARG A 133 -5.05 -5.62 -10.13
N GLY A 134 -4.83 -4.82 -11.19
CA GLY A 134 -4.67 -3.38 -11.08
C GLY A 134 -6.03 -2.67 -11.08
N TYR A 135 -6.62 -2.47 -12.26
CA TYR A 135 -7.99 -1.93 -12.42
C TYR A 135 -9.04 -3.01 -12.72
N ASP A 136 -10.21 -2.89 -12.09
CA ASP A 136 -11.45 -3.60 -12.40
C ASP A 136 -12.44 -2.63 -13.07
N GLU A 137 -13.00 -2.99 -14.22
CA GLU A 137 -13.83 -2.08 -15.02
C GLU A 137 -15.11 -1.63 -14.31
N GLU A 138 -15.68 -2.48 -13.44
CA GLU A 138 -16.90 -2.18 -12.71
C GLU A 138 -16.61 -1.58 -11.33
N LYS A 139 -15.57 -2.09 -10.67
CA LYS A 139 -15.32 -1.84 -9.24
C LYS A 139 -14.15 -0.90 -8.97
N GLY A 140 -13.43 -0.46 -10.00
CA GLY A 140 -12.31 0.46 -9.88
C GLY A 140 -11.00 -0.21 -9.47
N TRP A 141 -10.14 0.52 -8.75
CA TRP A 141 -8.80 0.03 -8.41
C TRP A 141 -8.84 -1.12 -7.40
N ALA A 142 -8.23 -2.26 -7.74
CA ALA A 142 -7.90 -3.33 -6.80
C ALA A 142 -6.50 -3.10 -6.21
N HIS A 143 -5.48 -2.92 -7.07
CA HIS A 143 -4.17 -2.33 -6.73
C HIS A 143 -3.40 -2.91 -5.52
N ALA A 144 -3.58 -4.19 -5.18
CA ALA A 144 -2.92 -4.78 -4.02
C ALA A 144 -1.37 -4.63 -4.08
N ILE A 145 -0.77 -4.84 -5.25
CA ILE A 145 0.69 -4.69 -5.44
C ILE A 145 1.12 -3.22 -5.45
N ALA A 146 0.34 -2.31 -6.04
CA ALA A 146 0.64 -0.88 -6.00
C ALA A 146 0.61 -0.33 -4.55
N HIS A 147 -0.41 -0.68 -3.77
CA HIS A 147 -0.53 -0.22 -2.39
C HIS A 147 0.52 -0.87 -1.47
N ALA A 148 0.88 -2.13 -1.73
CA ALA A 148 2.02 -2.77 -1.09
C ALA A 148 3.33 -2.02 -1.38
N ALA A 149 3.53 -1.55 -2.62
CA ALA A 149 4.72 -0.77 -2.98
C ALA A 149 4.83 0.52 -2.15
N ASP A 150 3.72 1.24 -2.00
CA ASP A 150 3.64 2.46 -1.21
C ASP A 150 3.98 2.16 0.26
N ALA A 151 3.48 1.06 0.83
CA ALA A 151 3.81 0.67 2.21
C ALA A 151 5.28 0.25 2.40
N LEU A 152 5.85 -0.48 1.44
CA LEU A 152 7.27 -0.87 1.46
C LEU A 152 8.19 0.34 1.33
N ASP A 153 7.83 1.33 0.50
CA ASP A 153 8.57 2.58 0.35
C ASP A 153 8.65 3.35 1.67
N GLU A 154 7.51 3.48 2.33
CA GLU A 154 7.41 4.20 3.60
C GLU A 154 8.12 3.46 4.74
N LEU A 155 8.06 2.12 4.77
CA LEU A 155 8.83 1.30 5.71
C LEU A 155 10.33 1.43 5.48
N ALA A 156 10.81 1.40 4.23
CA ALA A 156 12.24 1.51 3.91
C ALA A 156 12.87 2.81 4.42
N GLN A 157 12.07 3.86 4.61
CA GLN A 157 12.48 5.15 5.16
C GLN A 157 12.48 5.21 6.69
N CYS A 158 11.85 4.26 7.39
CA CYS A 158 11.77 4.24 8.85
C CYS A 158 13.11 3.85 9.49
N SER A 159 13.59 4.63 10.45
CA SER A 159 14.90 4.44 11.09
C SER A 159 14.98 3.18 11.96
N GLU A 160 13.81 2.66 12.35
CA GLU A 160 13.58 1.48 13.17
C GLU A 160 13.86 0.16 12.43
N LEU A 161 13.88 0.20 11.09
CA LEU A 161 14.22 -0.92 10.23
C LEU A 161 15.75 -1.04 10.10
N ASP A 162 16.22 -2.28 10.26
CA ASP A 162 17.63 -2.62 10.15
C ASP A 162 18.02 -3.10 8.75
N LYS A 163 19.29 -3.49 8.58
CA LYS A 163 19.80 -3.99 7.31
C LYS A 163 19.00 -5.18 6.78
N ASN A 164 18.67 -6.16 7.62
CA ASN A 164 17.97 -7.38 7.20
C ASN A 164 16.54 -7.07 6.78
N ASP A 165 15.89 -6.11 7.43
CA ASP A 165 14.58 -5.64 7.02
C ASP A 165 14.64 -5.03 5.60
N LEU A 166 15.64 -4.20 5.31
CA LEU A 166 15.83 -3.63 3.96
C LEU A 166 16.15 -4.69 2.90
N LEU A 167 16.92 -5.73 3.25
CA LEU A 167 17.14 -6.87 2.36
C LEU A 167 15.82 -7.60 2.05
N THR A 168 14.98 -7.78 3.07
CA THR A 168 13.68 -8.43 2.93
C THR A 168 12.76 -7.64 2.01
N ILE A 169 12.77 -6.29 2.08
CA ILE A 169 12.04 -5.44 1.13
C ILE A 169 12.49 -5.72 -0.31
N LEU A 170 13.80 -5.76 -0.58
CA LEU A 170 14.33 -6.07 -1.91
C LEU A 170 13.94 -7.48 -2.38
N ASP A 171 13.93 -8.47 -1.49
CA ASP A 171 13.50 -9.84 -1.81
C ASP A 171 12.00 -9.92 -2.14
N LEU A 172 11.15 -9.21 -1.40
CA LEU A 172 9.71 -9.12 -1.69
C LEU A 172 9.46 -8.42 -3.02
N VAL A 173 10.18 -7.33 -3.30
CA VAL A 173 10.09 -6.63 -4.59
C VAL A 173 10.50 -7.57 -5.73
N TYR A 174 11.62 -8.28 -5.58
CA TYR A 174 12.03 -9.29 -6.56
C TYR A 174 10.96 -10.36 -6.76
N GLU A 175 10.43 -10.94 -5.68
CA GLU A 175 9.37 -11.96 -5.76
C GLU A 175 8.19 -11.46 -6.59
N LYS A 176 7.74 -10.21 -6.38
CA LYS A 176 6.59 -9.67 -7.10
C LYS A 176 6.90 -9.26 -8.52
N MET A 177 8.04 -8.63 -8.77
CA MET A 177 8.40 -8.16 -10.11
C MET A 177 8.80 -9.29 -11.07
N THR A 178 9.01 -10.50 -10.55
CA THR A 178 9.36 -11.69 -11.35
C THR A 178 8.19 -12.65 -11.57
N ILE A 179 6.97 -12.29 -11.13
CA ILE A 179 5.77 -13.07 -11.44
C ILE A 179 5.51 -13.03 -12.96
N THR A 180 5.20 -14.19 -13.53
CA THR A 180 4.95 -14.35 -14.97
C THR A 180 3.48 -14.57 -15.33
N ASP A 181 2.60 -14.74 -14.33
CA ASP A 181 1.18 -15.06 -14.52
C ASP A 181 0.36 -13.87 -15.05
N ARG A 182 0.89 -12.64 -14.92
CA ARG A 182 0.25 -11.40 -15.36
C ARG A 182 1.29 -10.32 -15.63
N VAL A 183 0.94 -9.38 -16.50
CA VAL A 183 1.69 -8.13 -16.72
C VAL A 183 1.10 -7.02 -15.86
N TYR A 184 1.94 -6.34 -15.10
CA TYR A 184 1.60 -5.09 -14.42
C TYR A 184 1.47 -3.96 -15.46
N SER A 185 0.32 -3.30 -15.47
CA SER A 185 -0.01 -2.28 -16.48
C SER A 185 -0.58 -0.99 -15.90
N ASP A 186 -0.71 -0.92 -14.58
CA ASP A 186 -1.45 0.12 -13.85
C ASP A 186 -0.53 0.90 -12.90
N GLY A 187 0.79 0.83 -13.13
CA GLY A 187 1.83 1.60 -12.42
C GLY A 187 2.39 0.91 -11.18
N GLU A 188 2.12 -0.39 -11.00
CA GLU A 188 2.66 -1.18 -9.90
C GLU A 188 4.19 -1.26 -9.92
N ASP A 189 4.78 -1.34 -11.13
CA ASP A 189 6.21 -1.39 -11.37
C ASP A 189 6.91 -0.07 -10.97
N GLU A 190 6.40 1.07 -11.42
CA GLU A 190 6.94 2.39 -11.09
C GLU A 190 6.88 2.66 -9.58
N ARG A 191 5.80 2.24 -8.90
CA ARG A 191 5.71 2.37 -7.45
C ARG A 191 6.68 1.43 -6.73
N MET A 192 6.88 0.20 -7.20
CA MET A 192 7.89 -0.68 -6.61
C MET A 192 9.32 -0.16 -6.78
N VAL A 193 9.61 0.56 -7.86
CA VAL A 193 10.91 1.23 -8.01
C VAL A 193 11.14 2.25 -6.89
N LYS A 194 10.11 2.94 -6.39
CA LYS A 194 10.28 3.88 -5.27
C LYS A 194 10.78 3.20 -4.00
N SER A 195 10.22 2.03 -3.67
CA SER A 195 10.67 1.29 -2.48
C SER A 195 12.12 0.83 -2.59
N ILE A 196 12.56 0.41 -3.79
CA ILE A 196 13.98 0.12 -4.07
C ILE A 196 14.83 1.37 -3.85
N ILE A 197 14.44 2.52 -4.42
CA ILE A 197 15.16 3.78 -4.28
C ILE A 197 15.30 4.17 -2.80
N SER A 198 14.23 4.06 -2.01
CA SER A 198 14.26 4.34 -0.58
C SER A 198 15.21 3.41 0.17
N VAL A 199 15.22 2.10 -0.14
CA VAL A 199 16.22 1.17 0.41
C VAL A 199 17.65 1.60 0.08
N LEU A 200 17.93 1.95 -1.19
CA LEU A 200 19.26 2.34 -1.63
C LEU A 200 19.71 3.67 -1.00
N ASN A 201 18.79 4.62 -0.82
CA ASN A 201 19.06 5.91 -0.19
C ASN A 201 19.46 5.79 1.28
N ARG A 202 19.14 4.66 1.94
CA ARG A 202 19.64 4.37 3.29
C ARG A 202 21.17 4.20 3.33
N LYS A 203 21.80 3.83 2.20
CA LYS A 203 23.26 3.61 2.09
C LYS A 203 23.82 2.60 3.12
N ILE A 204 22.98 1.66 3.55
CA ILE A 204 23.34 0.58 4.50
C ILE A 204 23.83 -0.67 3.76
N LEU A 205 23.39 -0.87 2.51
CA LEU A 205 23.73 -2.05 1.71
C LEU A 205 25.05 -1.85 0.97
N SER A 206 25.84 -2.92 0.82
CA SER A 206 27.05 -2.88 0.02
C SER A 206 26.72 -2.87 -1.47
N GLN A 207 27.56 -2.20 -2.26
CA GLN A 207 27.43 -2.20 -3.72
C GLN A 207 27.38 -3.63 -4.28
N ASN A 208 28.25 -4.52 -3.81
CA ASN A 208 28.30 -5.92 -4.25
C ASN A 208 26.97 -6.66 -4.00
N TYR A 209 26.30 -6.41 -2.87
CA TYR A 209 24.99 -7.00 -2.61
C TYR A 209 23.93 -6.49 -3.60
N VAL A 210 23.91 -5.17 -3.83
CA VAL A 210 22.95 -4.56 -4.78
C VAL A 210 23.17 -5.08 -6.19
N GLU A 211 24.42 -5.21 -6.63
CA GLU A 211 24.78 -5.80 -7.93
C GLU A 211 24.30 -7.25 -8.06
N GLN A 212 24.54 -8.08 -7.04
CA GLN A 212 24.06 -9.47 -7.02
C GLN A 212 22.55 -9.55 -7.03
N TRP A 213 21.87 -8.67 -6.28
CA TRP A 213 20.41 -8.62 -6.28
C TRP A 213 19.85 -8.24 -7.66
N ILE A 214 20.43 -7.24 -8.33
CA ILE A 214 20.06 -6.86 -9.70
C ILE A 214 20.30 -8.01 -10.69
N GLN A 215 21.42 -8.72 -10.56
CA GLN A 215 21.77 -9.83 -11.46
C GLN A 215 20.72 -10.95 -11.47
N ARG A 216 20.03 -11.20 -10.34
CA ARG A 216 18.96 -12.20 -10.25
C ARG A 216 17.84 -11.98 -11.27
N PHE A 217 17.56 -10.74 -11.66
CA PHE A 217 16.54 -10.44 -12.68
C PHE A 217 16.94 -10.95 -14.08
N GLY A 218 18.24 -11.14 -14.35
CA GLY A 218 18.74 -11.69 -15.61
C GLY A 218 18.50 -13.20 -15.74
N ASP A 219 18.34 -13.90 -14.61
CA ASP A 219 18.18 -15.36 -14.55
C ASP A 219 16.71 -15.80 -14.54
N VAL A 220 15.77 -14.86 -14.58
CA VAL A 220 14.33 -15.16 -14.58
C VAL A 220 13.99 -15.92 -15.87
N GLU A 221 13.52 -17.16 -15.70
CA GLU A 221 13.12 -18.00 -16.83
C GLU A 221 12.05 -17.30 -17.66
N LYS A 222 12.36 -17.09 -18.94
CA LYS A 222 11.41 -16.55 -19.89
C LYS A 222 10.44 -17.68 -20.24
N ASN A 223 9.26 -17.69 -19.61
CA ASN A 223 8.19 -18.55 -20.08
C ASN A 223 7.94 -18.22 -21.57
N PRO A 224 8.00 -19.19 -22.50
CA PRO A 224 7.76 -18.92 -23.92
C PRO A 224 6.39 -18.28 -24.19
N GLU A 225 5.41 -18.51 -23.31
CA GLU A 225 4.09 -17.85 -23.32
C GLU A 225 4.06 -16.46 -22.68
N PHE A 226 5.18 -15.96 -22.15
CA PHE A 226 5.31 -14.59 -21.62
C PHE A 226 5.39 -13.53 -22.74
N LEU A 227 5.85 -13.94 -23.93
CA LEU A 227 6.07 -13.07 -25.09
C LEU A 227 4.84 -12.54 -25.85
N PRO A 228 3.57 -12.99 -25.66
CA PRO A 228 2.40 -12.31 -26.22
C PRO A 228 1.89 -11.13 -25.37
N ALA A 229 2.28 -11.01 -24.10
CA ALA A 229 1.65 -10.11 -23.13
C ALA A 229 2.44 -8.81 -22.83
N PHE A 230 3.72 -8.72 -23.22
CA PHE A 230 4.52 -7.51 -23.02
C PHE A 230 4.10 -6.38 -23.98
N ARG A 231 2.92 -5.79 -23.77
CA ARG A 231 2.54 -4.51 -24.36
C ARG A 231 2.95 -3.41 -23.39
N GLN A 232 4.13 -2.85 -23.60
CA GLN A 232 4.50 -1.60 -22.97
C GLN A 232 3.54 -0.51 -23.50
N LYS A 233 2.47 -0.19 -22.75
CA LYS A 233 1.70 1.03 -22.98
C LYS A 233 2.60 2.20 -22.54
N ASN A 234 3.45 2.64 -23.44
CA ASN A 234 4.12 3.92 -23.30
C ASN A 234 3.03 5.00 -23.33
N ASN A 235 2.53 5.42 -22.17
CA ASN A 235 1.78 6.66 -22.02
C ASN A 235 2.75 7.82 -22.27
N LYS A 236 3.13 8.04 -23.53
CA LYS A 236 3.69 9.32 -23.95
C LYS A 236 2.59 10.36 -23.76
N LYS A 237 2.59 11.05 -22.62
CA LYS A 237 2.02 12.39 -22.54
C LYS A 237 2.87 13.27 -23.47
N THR A 238 2.40 13.45 -24.69
CA THR A 238 2.79 14.62 -25.48
C THR A 238 2.17 15.83 -24.77
N PHE A 239 3.02 16.62 -24.11
CA PHE A 239 2.70 17.98 -23.72
C PHE A 239 2.58 18.86 -24.98
#